data_AF-A0A484ZC63-F1
#
_entry.id   AF-A0A484ZC63-F1
#
_cell.length_a   1.000
_cell.length_b   1.000
_cell.length_c   1.000
_cell.angle_alpha   90.00
_cell.angle_beta   90.00
_cell.angle_gamma   90.00
#
_symmetry.space_group_name_H-M   'P 1'
#
loop_
_entity.id
_entity.type
_entity.pdbx_description
1 polymer ?
#
loop_
_entity_poly.entity_id
_entity_poly.type
_entity_poly.pdbx_seq_one_letter_code
_entity_poly.pdbx_strand_id
1 'polypeptide(L)' 'MKYSRGVEYTVDEKNMTVQQNWEYGKERGFEWYSPITSVTQFRPETKTMFMYSATAGMSGTTPLTSVLNEVKTVLRTLC' A
#
# COMPACT_ATOMS: atom_id res chain seq x y z
N MET A 1 -8.96 -14.89 -3.37
CA MET A 1 -7.73 -14.65 -4.16
C MET A 1 -6.75 -13.84 -3.33
N LYS A 2 -5.44 -14.06 -3.49
CA LYS A 2 -4.39 -13.30 -2.76
C LYS A 2 -4.22 -11.90 -3.37
N TYR A 3 -3.91 -10.91 -2.53
CA TYR A 3 -3.67 -9.52 -2.92
C TYR A 3 -2.78 -8.84 -1.88
N SER A 4 -2.12 -7.75 -2.27
CA SER A 4 -1.35 -6.88 -1.37
C SER A 4 -2.10 -5.56 -1.17
N ARG A 5 -1.87 -4.89 -0.04
CA ARG A 5 -2.41 -3.55 0.22
C ARG A 5 -1.35 -2.63 0.81
N GLY A 6 -1.42 -1.36 0.44
CA GLY A 6 -0.95 -0.27 1.29
C GLY A 6 -2.11 0.12 2.19
N VAL A 7 -1.84 0.30 3.49
CA VAL A 7 -2.88 0.63 4.47
C VAL A 7 -2.34 1.66 5.43
N GLU A 8 -3.16 2.67 5.73
CA GLU A 8 -2.86 3.67 6.76
C GLU A 8 -3.90 3.56 7.88
N TYR A 9 -3.41 3.61 9.12
CA TYR A 9 -4.22 3.59 10.32
C TYR A 9 -3.96 4.84 11.17
N THR A 10 -5.00 5.34 11.83
CA THR A 10 -4.87 6.16 13.04
C THR A 10 -5.07 5.26 14.24
N VAL A 11 -4.16 5.34 15.22
CA VAL A 11 -4.25 4.64 16.50
C VAL A 11 -4.51 5.68 17.58
N ASP A 12 -5.61 5.53 18.32
CA ASP A 12 -5.88 6.29 19.52
C ASP A 12 -5.54 5.41 20.73
N GLU A 13 -4.33 5.60 21.26
CA GLU A 13 -3.82 4.81 22.39
C GLU A 13 -4.58 5.08 23.69
N LYS A 14 -5.17 6.26 23.86
CA LYS A 14 -5.92 6.61 25.07
C LYS A 14 -7.25 5.88 25.12
N ASN A 15 -7.96 5.86 24.00
CA ASN A 15 -9.26 5.20 23.89
C ASN A 15 -9.15 3.74 23.44
N MET A 16 -7.94 3.24 23.20
CA MET A 16 -7.66 1.88 22.73
C MET A 16 -8.40 1.53 21.43
N THR A 17 -8.43 2.46 20.47
CA THR A 17 -9.09 2.26 19.18
C THR A 17 -8.13 2.40 18.01
N VAL A 18 -8.47 1.75 16.90
CA VAL A 18 -7.73 1.79 15.64
C VAL A 18 -8.72 2.04 14.50
N GLN A 19 -8.45 3.05 13.67
CA GLN A 19 -9.24 3.38 12.50
C GLN A 19 -8.40 3.22 11.23
N GLN A 20 -8.86 2.41 10.28
CA GLN A 20 -8.27 2.37 8.93
C GLN A 20 -8.76 3.59 8.15
N ASN A 21 -7.84 4.48 7.78
CA ASN A 21 -8.21 5.72 7.08
C ASN A 21 -8.08 5.58 5.57
N TRP A 22 -7.15 4.73 5.12
CA TRP A 22 -6.79 4.57 3.72
C TRP A 22 -6.47 3.13 3.38
N GLU A 23 -6.80 2.73 2.16
CA GLU A 23 -6.21 1.55 1.54
C GLU A 23 -6.05 1.73 0.03
N TYR A 24 -5.11 0.97 -0.54
CA TYR A 24 -4.94 0.85 -1.98
C TYR A 24 -4.42 -0.55 -2.33
N GLY A 25 -4.78 -1.03 -3.54
CA GLY A 25 -4.17 -2.21 -4.15
C GLY A 25 -5.00 -3.49 -4.09
N LYS A 26 -6.04 -3.54 -3.24
CA LYS A 26 -6.95 -4.71 -3.13
C LYS A 26 -7.55 -5.12 -4.48
N GLU A 27 -8.00 -4.14 -5.26
CA GLU A 27 -8.65 -4.35 -6.57
C GLU A 27 -7.67 -4.76 -7.67
N ARG A 28 -6.36 -4.55 -7.48
CA ARG A 28 -5.33 -4.95 -8.45
C ARG A 28 -5.06 -6.45 -8.45
N GLY A 29 -5.59 -7.17 -7.46
CA GLY A 29 -5.63 -8.63 -7.43
C GLY A 29 -4.25 -9.27 -7.42
N PHE A 30 -4.20 -10.49 -7.99
CA PHE A 30 -3.02 -11.35 -7.92
C PHE A 30 -1.83 -10.84 -8.72
N GLU A 31 -2.05 -10.13 -9.82
CA GLU A 31 -0.98 -9.57 -10.67
C GLU A 31 -0.13 -8.54 -9.92
N TRP A 32 -0.70 -7.89 -8.89
CA TRP A 32 0.00 -6.93 -8.06
C TRP A 32 0.33 -7.48 -6.66
N TYR A 33 0.07 -8.77 -6.43
CA TYR A 33 0.37 -9.43 -5.17
C TYR A 33 1.87 -9.67 -5.04
N SER A 34 2.49 -9.01 -4.05
CA SER A 34 3.88 -9.23 -3.65
C SER A 34 3.90 -10.01 -2.33
N PRO A 35 4.16 -11.33 -2.34
CA PRO A 35 4.14 -12.15 -1.14
C PRO A 35 5.26 -11.82 -0.13
N ILE A 36 6.38 -11.28 -0.59
CA ILE A 36 7.50 -10.84 0.25
C ILE A 36 8.08 -9.52 -0.26
N THR A 37 8.87 -8.86 0.58
CA THR A 37 9.68 -7.68 0.26
C THR A 37 8.88 -6.55 -0.39
N SER A 38 8.42 -5.59 0.41
CA SER A 38 7.70 -4.42 -0.08
C SER A 38 7.86 -3.27 0.91
N VAL A 39 7.59 -2.04 0.45
CA VAL A 39 7.54 -0.88 1.33
C VAL A 39 6.41 0.05 0.91
N THR A 40 5.81 0.72 1.89
CA THR A 40 4.91 1.85 1.69
C THR A 40 5.41 3.01 2.53
N GLN A 41 5.45 4.21 1.96
CA GLN A 41 5.94 5.41 2.65
C GLN A 41 5.15 6.63 2.19
N PHE A 42 4.65 7.43 3.14
CA PHE A 42 4.03 8.70 2.83
C PHE A 42 5.09 9.75 2.45
N ARG A 43 4.89 10.44 1.32
CA ARG A 43 5.73 11.51 0.80
C ARG A 43 5.02 12.86 0.99
N PRO A 44 5.37 13.66 2.03
CA PRO A 44 4.68 14.91 2.32
C PRO A 44 4.78 15.96 1.21
N GLU A 45 5.89 15.97 0.47
CA GLU A 45 6.19 16.93 -0.60
C GLU A 45 5.23 16.82 -1.79
N THR A 46 4.80 15.61 -2.12
CA THR A 46 3.89 15.31 -3.24
C THR A 46 2.49 14.93 -2.77
N LYS A 47 2.29 14.75 -1.46
CA LYS A 47 1.06 14.21 -0.86
C LYS A 47 0.68 12.86 -1.48
N THR A 48 1.68 12.01 -1.72
CA THR A 48 1.50 10.66 -2.28
C THR A 48 1.94 9.60 -1.28
N MET A 49 1.36 8.41 -1.40
CA MET A 49 1.91 7.19 -0.82
C MET A 49 2.82 6.56 -1.88
N PHE A 50 4.13 6.56 -1.60
CA PHE A 50 5.08 5.77 -2.34
C PHE A 50 4.91 4.30 -1.96
N MET A 51 4.90 3.43 -2.96
CA MET A 51 4.72 2.00 -2.77
C MET A 51 5.65 1.23 -3.69
N TYR A 52 6.36 0.27 -3.12
CA TYR A 52 7.22 -0.66 -3.85
C TYR A 52 6.78 -2.10 -3.59
N SER A 53 6.38 -2.78 -4.66
CA SER A 53 6.00 -4.21 -4.67
C SER A 53 7.11 -4.98 -5.38
N ALA A 54 8.03 -5.58 -4.62
CA ALA A 54 9.26 -6.13 -5.20
C ALA A 54 9.08 -7.46 -5.95
N THR A 55 8.10 -8.27 -5.53
CA THR A 55 7.95 -9.65 -6.00
C THR A 55 6.57 -9.92 -6.60
N ALA A 56 6.00 -8.94 -7.31
CA ALA A 56 4.77 -9.18 -8.06
C ALA A 56 5.01 -10.26 -9.13
N GLY A 57 4.06 -11.19 -9.31
CA GLY A 57 4.20 -12.32 -10.23
C GLY A 57 5.00 -13.52 -9.71
N MET A 58 5.73 -13.41 -8.57
CA MET A 58 6.59 -14.50 -8.08
C MET A 58 5.84 -15.82 -7.78
N SER A 59 4.56 -15.75 -7.42
CA SER A 59 3.72 -16.93 -7.16
C SER A 59 2.85 -17.35 -8.36
N GLY A 60 3.01 -16.71 -9.52
CA GLY A 60 2.21 -16.94 -10.72
C GLY A 60 2.99 -17.57 -11.86
N THR A 61 2.40 -17.51 -13.06
CA THR A 61 3.05 -17.88 -14.32
C THR A 61 3.72 -16.68 -15.01
N THR A 62 3.57 -15.48 -14.45
CA THR A 62 4.13 -14.24 -14.96
C THR A 62 5.56 -14.02 -14.43
N PRO A 63 6.44 -13.35 -15.19
CA PRO A 63 7.78 -13.01 -14.70
C PRO A 63 7.72 -12.16 -13.44
N LEU A 64 8.67 -12.39 -12.54
CA LEU A 64 8.84 -11.54 -11.36
C LEU A 64 9.06 -10.09 -11.80
N THR A 65 8.18 -9.21 -11.35
CA THR A 65 8.18 -7.80 -11.70
C THR A 65 8.20 -6.96 -10.43
N SER A 66 9.11 -6.00 -10.39
CA SER A 66 9.16 -4.99 -9.35
C SER A 66 8.33 -3.78 -9.77
N VAL A 67 7.34 -3.38 -8.98
CA VAL A 67 6.43 -2.28 -9.32
C VAL A 67 6.61 -1.12 -8.35
N LEU A 68 6.89 0.06 -8.88
CA LEU A 68 6.92 1.33 -8.15
C LEU A 68 5.64 2.11 -8.44
N ASN A 69 4.99 2.60 -7.40
CA ASN A 69 3.79 3.42 -7.51
C ASN A 69 3.90 4.66 -6.61
N GLU A 70 3.42 5.79 -7.12
CA GLU A 70 3.02 6.93 -6.30
C GLU A 70 1.51 7.10 -6.40
N VAL A 71 0.82 6.95 -5.28
CA VAL A 71 -0.64 7.02 -5.21
C VAL A 71 -1.02 8.28 -4.45
N LYS A 72 -1.77 9.20 -5.07
CA LYS A 72 -2.27 10.39 -4.36
C LYS A 72 -3.12 9.99 -3.17
N THR A 73 -2.85 10.59 -2.02
CA THR A 73 -3.69 10.44 -0.82
C THR A 73 -4.30 11.78 -0.45
N VAL A 74 -5.59 11.80 -0.16
CA VAL A 74 -6.36 13.02 0.18
C VAL A 74 -6.43 13.26 1.69
N LEU A 75 -6.01 12.29 2.51
CA LEU A 75 -6.29 12.25 3.95
C LEU A 75 -5.48 13.24 4.79
N ARG A 76 -4.42 13.83 4.24
CA ARG A 76 -3.51 14.74 4.96
C ARG A 76 -3.54 16.18 4.45
N THR A 77 -4.60 16.57 3.74
CA THR A 77 -4.75 17.95 3.22
C THR A 77 -5.18 18.96 4.29
N LEU A 78 -5.48 18.51 5.50
CA LEU A 78 -5.90 19.35 6.63
C LEU A 78 -4.83 19.26 7.72
N CYS A 79 -3.75 20.02 7.58
CA CYS A 79 -2.91 20.45 8.68
C CYS A 79 -2.76 21.97 8.59
#